data_AF-A0A7J5AL83-F1
#
_entry.id   AF-A0A7J5AL83-F1
#
_cell.length_a   1.000
_cell.length_b   1.000
_cell.length_c   1.000
_cell.angle_alpha   90.00
_cell.angle_beta   90.00
_cell.angle_gamma   90.00
#
_symmetry.space_group_name_H-M   'P 1'
#
loop_
_entity.id
_entity.type
_entity.pdbx_description
1 polymer ?
#
loop_
_entity_poly.entity_id
_entity_poly.type
_entity_poly.pdbx_seq_one_letter_code
_entity_poly.pdbx_strand_id
1 'polypeptide(L)'
;MKKSKKYKKRFDANLIIAFGVLLASIGALMISTRQASIMNEQTKIFLEQSKSSAWPSLSIGMSRSFDNDTLNKYSLIISNRGIGPAIVTETKITFDGKPISNWEEFYKVAKIPDTIVKRHGNDILLNRVIKPGEDFLLIDWSLNPLLMNYIYKYSDKISIRICYKSVFGDYWEVVRKGFKNNLEKSITTEVSNYKASEDILFLE
;
A
#
# COMPACT_ATOMS: atom_id res chain seq x y z
N MET A 1 -97.35 -17.34 -8.04
CA MET A 1 -96.08 -17.85 -7.49
C MET A 1 -94.89 -17.10 -8.11
N LYS A 2 -94.04 -16.55 -7.23
CA LYS A 2 -92.65 -16.03 -7.35
C LYS A 2 -92.09 -15.61 -8.73
N LYS A 3 -91.90 -14.29 -8.92
CA LYS A 3 -90.95 -13.71 -9.91
C LYS A 3 -89.50 -13.93 -9.43
N SER A 4 -88.69 -14.64 -10.21
CA SER A 4 -87.25 -14.80 -9.91
C SER A 4 -86.47 -13.52 -10.24
N LYS A 5 -85.78 -12.94 -9.26
CA LYS A 5 -84.85 -11.83 -9.46
C LYS A 5 -83.52 -12.40 -9.97
N LYS A 6 -83.20 -12.15 -11.24
CA LYS A 6 -81.87 -12.42 -11.82
C LYS A 6 -80.86 -11.43 -11.24
N TYR A 7 -80.00 -11.88 -10.34
CA TYR A 7 -78.83 -11.12 -9.88
C TYR A 7 -77.80 -11.05 -11.02
N LYS A 8 -77.80 -9.96 -11.79
CA LYS A 8 -76.67 -9.62 -12.68
C LYS A 8 -75.53 -9.09 -11.81
N LYS A 9 -74.49 -9.91 -11.57
CA LYS A 9 -73.21 -9.42 -11.05
C LYS A 9 -72.67 -8.37 -12.04
N ARG A 10 -72.74 -7.09 -11.67
CA ARG A 10 -72.00 -6.03 -12.34
C ARG A 10 -70.59 -6.09 -11.78
N PHE A 11 -69.65 -6.59 -12.57
CA PHE A 11 -68.24 -6.42 -12.24
C PHE A 11 -67.94 -4.92 -12.33
N ASP A 12 -67.57 -4.30 -11.21
CA ASP A 12 -67.15 -2.90 -11.19
C ASP A 12 -65.85 -2.77 -11.97
N ALA A 13 -65.89 -2.08 -13.12
CA ALA A 13 -64.72 -1.82 -13.94
C ALA A 13 -63.60 -1.14 -13.13
N ASN A 14 -63.97 -0.31 -12.15
CA ASN A 14 -63.06 0.33 -11.20
C ASN A 14 -62.26 -0.69 -10.38
N LEU A 15 -62.87 -1.82 -9.98
CA LEU A 15 -62.22 -2.88 -9.22
C LEU A 15 -61.17 -3.62 -10.07
N ILE A 16 -61.48 -3.84 -11.36
CA ILE A 16 -60.57 -4.51 -12.31
C ILE A 16 -59.36 -3.62 -12.59
N ILE A 17 -59.58 -2.32 -12.78
CA ILE A 17 -58.51 -1.33 -12.98
C ILE A 17 -57.62 -1.26 -11.74
N ALA A 18 -58.21 -1.17 -10.54
CA ALA A 18 -57.45 -1.13 -9.29
C ALA A 18 -56.57 -2.38 -9.10
N PHE A 19 -57.10 -3.56 -9.42
CA PHE A 19 -56.34 -4.82 -9.33
C PHE A 19 -55.17 -4.87 -10.34
N GLY A 20 -55.40 -4.36 -11.57
CA GLY A 20 -54.35 -4.25 -12.59
C GLY A 20 -53.22 -3.29 -12.18
N VAL A 21 -53.56 -2.14 -11.60
CA VAL A 21 -52.58 -1.17 -11.07
C VAL A 21 -51.78 -1.81 -9.93
N LEU A 22 -52.43 -2.54 -9.02
CA LEU A 22 -51.78 -3.16 -7.86
C LEU A 22 -50.77 -4.23 -8.29
N LEU A 23 -51.12 -5.07 -9.28
CA LEU A 23 -50.19 -6.04 -9.88
C LEU A 23 -49.02 -5.35 -10.58
N ALA A 24 -49.28 -4.27 -11.32
CA ALA A 24 -48.23 -3.47 -11.95
C ALA A 24 -47.28 -2.86 -10.92
N SER A 25 -47.80 -2.35 -9.79
CA SER A 25 -47.00 -1.81 -8.69
C SER A 25 -46.12 -2.87 -8.02
N ILE A 26 -46.64 -4.08 -7.79
CA ILE A 26 -45.85 -5.20 -7.24
C ILE A 26 -44.72 -5.59 -8.22
N GLY A 27 -45.03 -5.66 -9.51
CA GLY A 27 -44.03 -5.92 -10.55
C GLY A 27 -42.93 -4.85 -10.59
N ALA A 28 -43.31 -3.58 -10.53
CA ALA A 28 -42.36 -2.47 -10.47
C ALA A 28 -41.46 -2.51 -9.22
N LEU A 29 -42.00 -2.87 -8.06
CA LEU A 29 -41.24 -3.00 -6.82
C LEU A 29 -40.24 -4.18 -6.88
N MET A 30 -40.62 -5.31 -7.47
CA MET A 30 -39.69 -6.44 -7.68
C MET A 30 -38.55 -6.07 -8.63
N ILE A 31 -38.83 -5.32 -9.70
CA ILE A 31 -37.80 -4.85 -10.62
C ILE A 31 -36.86 -3.86 -9.90
N SER A 32 -37.42 -2.90 -9.16
CA SER A 32 -36.64 -1.91 -8.40
C SER A 32 -35.72 -2.55 -7.36
N THR A 33 -36.19 -3.54 -6.62
CA THR A 33 -35.37 -4.27 -5.62
C THR A 33 -34.24 -5.07 -6.27
N ARG A 34 -34.51 -5.76 -7.39
CA ARG A 34 -33.45 -6.44 -8.15
C ARG A 34 -32.44 -5.47 -8.74
N GLN A 35 -32.90 -4.34 -9.28
CA GLN A 35 -32.04 -3.29 -9.81
C GLN A 35 -31.12 -2.71 -8.72
N ALA A 36 -31.65 -2.48 -7.51
CA ALA A 36 -30.86 -2.03 -6.36
C ALA A 36 -29.78 -3.04 -5.97
N SER A 37 -30.10 -4.35 -5.99
CA SER A 37 -29.11 -5.41 -5.74
C SER A 37 -27.99 -5.41 -6.77
N ILE A 38 -28.33 -5.31 -8.06
CA ILE A 38 -27.35 -5.24 -9.16
C ILE A 38 -26.46 -4.00 -9.02
N MET A 39 -27.03 -2.84 -8.67
CA MET A 39 -26.27 -1.60 -8.50
C MET A 39 -25.25 -1.67 -7.35
N ASN A 40 -25.60 -2.37 -6.27
CA ASN A 40 -24.67 -2.63 -5.18
C ASN A 40 -23.49 -3.51 -5.62
N GLU A 41 -23.74 -4.55 -6.44
CA GLU A 41 -22.68 -5.39 -7.00
C GLU A 41 -21.78 -4.59 -7.97
N GLN A 42 -22.38 -3.78 -8.84
CA GLN A 42 -21.63 -2.90 -9.75
C GLN A 42 -20.74 -1.92 -9.00
N THR A 43 -21.22 -1.37 -7.88
CA THR A 43 -20.44 -0.46 -7.03
C THR A 43 -19.23 -1.15 -6.43
N LYS A 44 -19.36 -2.42 -5.99
CA LYS A 44 -18.23 -3.21 -5.49
C LYS A 44 -17.20 -3.47 -6.58
N ILE A 45 -17.65 -3.89 -7.77
CA ILE A 45 -16.76 -4.12 -8.91
C ILE A 45 -16.02 -2.83 -9.30
N PHE A 46 -16.74 -1.70 -9.35
CA PHE A 46 -16.13 -0.42 -9.67
C PHE A 46 -15.07 0.00 -8.64
N LEU A 47 -15.33 -0.26 -7.35
CA LEU A 47 -14.39 -0.01 -6.27
C LEU A 47 -13.14 -0.91 -6.40
N GLU A 48 -13.30 -2.18 -6.71
CA GLU A 48 -12.19 -3.12 -6.95
C GLU A 48 -11.35 -2.72 -8.18
N GLN A 49 -12.01 -2.28 -9.26
CA GLN A 49 -11.33 -1.75 -10.46
C GLN A 49 -10.57 -0.45 -10.15
N SER A 50 -11.18 0.44 -9.35
CA SER A 50 -10.55 1.69 -8.91
C SER A 50 -9.33 1.42 -8.02
N LYS A 51 -9.44 0.44 -7.11
CA LYS A 51 -8.33 -0.04 -6.27
C LYS A 51 -7.18 -0.60 -7.10
N SER A 52 -7.49 -1.46 -8.07
CA SER A 52 -6.50 -2.05 -8.97
C SER A 52 -5.77 -0.99 -9.80
N SER A 53 -6.49 0.07 -10.21
CA SER A 53 -5.93 1.20 -10.95
C SER A 53 -5.00 2.09 -10.10
N ALA A 54 -5.07 1.98 -8.78
CA ALA A 54 -4.24 2.73 -7.83
C ALA A 54 -3.33 1.81 -6.99
N TRP A 55 -2.89 0.69 -7.57
CA TRP A 55 -1.99 -0.24 -6.89
C TRP A 55 -0.60 0.40 -6.66
N PRO A 56 -0.16 0.59 -5.40
CA PRO A 56 1.17 1.06 -5.09
C PRO A 56 2.16 -0.11 -5.02
N SER A 57 3.35 0.06 -5.60
CA SER A 57 4.40 -0.97 -5.59
C SER A 57 5.73 -0.33 -5.22
N LEU A 58 6.09 -0.39 -3.94
CA LEU A 58 7.39 0.08 -3.49
C LEU A 58 8.47 -0.96 -3.77
N SER A 59 9.64 -0.48 -4.18
CA SER A 59 10.86 -1.27 -4.32
C SER A 59 11.99 -0.59 -3.58
N ILE A 60 12.74 -1.36 -2.81
CA ILE A 60 13.93 -0.86 -2.10
C ILE A 60 15.15 -1.22 -2.95
N GLY A 61 15.87 -0.20 -3.39
CA GLY A 61 17.05 -0.29 -4.24
C GLY A 61 18.30 0.24 -3.57
N MET A 62 19.43 -0.03 -4.22
CA MET A 62 20.71 0.61 -3.92
C MET A 62 21.21 1.31 -5.19
N SER A 63 21.81 2.48 -5.05
CA SER A 63 22.59 3.12 -6.10
C SER A 63 24.06 3.04 -5.72
N ARG A 64 24.89 2.47 -6.58
CA ARG A 64 26.33 2.38 -6.36
C ARG A 64 27.11 2.62 -7.64
N SER A 65 28.29 3.19 -7.50
CA SER A 65 29.23 3.41 -8.60
C SER A 65 30.65 3.12 -8.14
N PHE A 66 31.44 2.52 -9.02
CA PHE A 66 32.85 2.22 -8.80
C PHE A 66 33.69 2.99 -9.84
N ASP A 67 34.77 3.61 -9.37
CA ASP A 67 35.79 4.23 -10.19
C ASP A 67 37.14 3.60 -9.83
N ASN A 68 37.80 2.93 -10.78
CA ASN A 68 39.05 2.18 -10.57
C ASN A 68 39.03 1.28 -9.31
N ASP A 69 38.02 0.39 -9.21
CA ASP A 69 37.75 -0.49 -8.06
C ASP A 69 37.48 0.21 -6.72
N THR A 70 37.38 1.54 -6.72
CA THR A 70 37.02 2.33 -5.54
C THR A 70 35.54 2.70 -5.60
N LEU A 71 34.80 2.35 -4.55
CA LEU A 71 33.40 2.78 -4.41
C LEU A 71 33.36 4.31 -4.31
N ASN A 72 32.59 4.95 -5.19
CA ASN A 72 32.45 6.42 -5.28
C ASN A 72 31.03 6.89 -4.94
N LYS A 73 30.02 6.04 -5.16
CA LYS A 73 28.64 6.33 -4.78
C LYS A 73 28.05 5.14 -4.04
N TYR A 74 27.29 5.41 -2.98
CA TYR A 74 26.50 4.40 -2.30
C TYR A 74 25.34 5.06 -1.55
N SER A 75 24.13 4.81 -2.05
CA SER A 75 22.89 5.29 -1.44
C SER A 75 21.79 4.24 -1.50
N LEU A 76 20.82 4.33 -0.59
CA LEU A 76 19.61 3.51 -0.62
C LEU A 76 18.44 4.37 -1.08
N ILE A 77 17.65 3.81 -1.98
CA ILE A 77 16.55 4.52 -2.65
C ILE A 77 15.29 3.67 -2.54
N ILE A 78 14.16 4.30 -2.26
CA ILE A 78 12.84 3.69 -2.30
C ILE A 78 12.13 4.24 -3.53
N SER A 79 11.81 3.38 -4.47
CA SER A 79 11.08 3.76 -5.69
C SER A 79 9.64 3.27 -5.62
N ASN A 80 8.68 4.10 -6.01
CA ASN A 80 7.33 3.61 -6.29
C ASN A 80 7.20 3.27 -7.78
N ARG A 81 7.15 1.98 -8.09
CA ARG A 81 6.97 1.44 -9.44
C ARG A 81 5.50 1.08 -9.73
N GLY A 82 4.59 1.37 -8.80
CA GLY A 82 3.16 1.19 -8.96
C GLY A 82 2.50 2.37 -9.69
N ILE A 83 1.18 2.25 -9.87
CA ILE A 83 0.35 3.25 -10.54
C ILE A 83 -0.28 4.20 -9.52
N GLY A 84 -0.41 3.77 -8.26
CA GLY A 84 -0.99 4.56 -7.16
C GLY A 84 0.04 5.15 -6.19
N PRO A 85 -0.31 6.23 -5.47
CA PRO A 85 0.50 6.75 -4.38
C PRO A 85 0.67 5.72 -3.25
N ALA A 86 1.88 5.62 -2.71
CA ALA A 86 2.18 4.78 -1.55
C ALA A 86 2.32 5.68 -0.31
N ILE A 87 1.46 5.47 0.68
CA ILE A 87 1.51 6.20 1.96
C ILE A 87 2.29 5.33 2.94
N VAL A 88 3.50 5.74 3.30
CA VAL A 88 4.35 5.01 4.24
C VAL A 88 3.80 5.18 5.64
N THR A 89 3.46 4.09 6.31
CA THR A 89 2.90 4.11 7.66
C THR A 89 3.93 3.74 8.72
N GLU A 90 4.83 2.81 8.37
CA GLU A 90 5.85 2.30 9.30
C GLU A 90 7.09 1.90 8.52
N THR A 91 8.25 2.24 9.07
CA THR A 91 9.55 1.79 8.57
C THR A 91 10.30 1.14 9.70
N LYS A 92 10.86 -0.04 9.42
CA LYS A 92 11.79 -0.71 10.31
C LYS A 92 13.08 -0.96 9.56
N ILE A 93 14.17 -0.55 10.18
CA ILE A 93 15.51 -0.91 9.73
C ILE A 93 16.14 -1.75 10.83
N THR A 94 16.84 -2.80 10.41
CA THR A 94 17.59 -3.66 11.31
C THR A 94 19.01 -3.83 10.79
N PHE A 95 19.96 -3.97 11.71
CA PHE A 95 21.34 -4.32 11.40
C PHE A 95 21.73 -5.57 12.20
N ASP A 96 22.14 -6.63 11.51
CA ASP A 96 22.49 -7.91 12.13
C ASP A 96 21.33 -8.45 13.02
N GLY A 97 20.09 -8.24 12.57
CA GLY A 97 18.86 -8.63 13.27
C GLY A 97 18.41 -7.70 14.41
N LYS A 98 19.19 -6.66 14.75
CA LYS A 98 18.82 -5.69 15.80
C LYS A 98 18.07 -4.51 15.19
N PRO A 99 16.89 -4.13 15.71
CA PRO A 99 16.18 -2.94 15.26
C PRO A 99 16.95 -1.67 15.62
N ILE A 100 16.83 -0.66 14.76
CA ILE A 100 17.41 0.67 14.94
C ILE A 100 16.34 1.74 14.73
N SER A 101 16.36 2.82 15.51
CA SER A 101 15.41 3.94 15.41
C SER A 101 15.87 5.09 14.52
N ASN A 102 17.18 5.24 14.34
CA ASN A 102 17.82 6.35 13.62
C ASN A 102 19.21 5.96 13.10
N TRP A 103 19.80 6.82 12.26
CA TRP A 103 21.12 6.55 11.68
C TRP A 103 22.25 6.65 12.70
N GLU A 104 22.10 7.43 13.77
CA GLU A 104 23.10 7.48 14.84
C GLU A 104 23.24 6.15 15.58
N GLU A 105 22.10 5.52 15.91
CA GLU A 105 22.06 4.20 16.51
C GLU A 105 22.65 3.16 15.56
N PHE A 106 22.34 3.25 14.27
CA PHE A 106 22.97 2.42 13.25
C PHE A 106 24.51 2.49 13.33
N TYR A 107 25.08 3.69 13.40
CA TYR A 107 26.54 3.84 13.49
C TYR A 107 27.14 3.25 14.78
N LYS A 108 26.39 3.32 15.90
CA LYS A 108 26.80 2.70 17.18
C LYS A 108 26.78 1.17 17.07
N VAL A 109 25.69 0.59 16.55
CA VAL A 109 25.52 -0.87 16.42
C VAL A 109 26.49 -1.44 15.36
N ALA A 110 26.73 -0.71 14.27
CA ALA A 110 27.71 -1.06 13.24
C ALA A 110 29.17 -0.89 13.69
N LYS A 111 29.41 -0.37 14.91
CA LYS A 111 30.74 -0.14 15.50
C LYS A 111 31.65 0.68 14.59
N ILE A 112 31.10 1.74 14.00
CA ILE A 112 31.90 2.68 13.18
C ILE A 112 32.97 3.31 14.08
N PRO A 113 34.26 3.22 13.71
CA PRO A 113 35.34 3.87 14.46
C PRO A 113 35.10 5.37 14.64
N ASP A 114 35.39 5.92 15.81
CA ASP A 114 35.20 7.35 16.08
C ASP A 114 36.15 8.26 15.28
N THR A 115 37.17 7.68 14.66
CA THR A 115 38.04 8.35 13.69
C THR A 115 37.34 8.67 12.37
N ILE A 116 36.19 8.04 12.09
CA ILE A 116 35.40 8.27 10.87
C ILE A 116 34.28 9.26 11.15
N VAL A 117 34.25 10.36 10.39
CA VAL A 117 33.18 11.37 10.49
C VAL A 117 31.83 10.77 10.03
N LYS A 118 30.81 10.80 10.89
CA LYS A 118 29.50 10.15 10.66
C LYS A 118 28.52 11.04 9.87
N ARG A 119 28.96 11.58 8.72
CA ARG A 119 28.15 12.46 7.86
C ARG A 119 27.43 11.67 6.76
N HIS A 120 26.14 11.92 6.60
CA HIS A 120 25.28 11.35 5.58
C HIS A 120 24.22 12.36 5.13
N GLY A 121 23.55 12.09 4.01
CA GLY A 121 22.31 12.79 3.63
C GLY A 121 21.12 11.85 3.76
N ASN A 122 20.05 12.27 4.42
CA ASN A 122 18.78 11.55 4.50
C ASN A 122 17.62 12.55 4.42
N ASP A 123 16.42 12.00 4.27
CA ASP A 123 15.17 12.73 4.36
C ASP A 123 14.19 11.85 5.14
N ILE A 124 13.15 12.45 5.73
CA ILE A 124 12.23 11.77 6.64
C ILE A 124 11.24 10.94 5.83
N LEU A 125 11.19 9.63 6.13
CA LEU A 125 10.31 8.68 5.45
C LEU A 125 8.93 8.52 6.13
N LEU A 126 8.82 8.77 7.43
CA LEU A 126 7.60 8.52 8.20
C LEU A 126 6.42 9.39 7.71
N ASN A 127 5.24 8.77 7.51
CA ASN A 127 4.02 9.40 6.99
C ASN A 127 4.18 10.08 5.62
N ARG A 128 5.25 9.77 4.88
CA ARG A 128 5.46 10.32 3.55
C ARG A 128 4.59 9.62 2.52
N VAL A 129 4.13 10.39 1.54
CA VAL A 129 3.48 9.87 0.34
C VAL A 129 4.51 9.82 -0.78
N ILE A 130 4.83 8.62 -1.27
CA ILE A 130 5.71 8.41 -2.41
C ILE A 130 4.85 8.29 -3.67
N LYS A 131 4.99 9.26 -4.58
CA LYS A 131 4.20 9.33 -5.82
C LYS A 131 4.62 8.23 -6.80
N PRO A 132 3.74 7.80 -7.72
CA PRO A 132 4.11 6.92 -8.82
C PRO A 132 5.32 7.46 -9.59
N GLY A 133 6.35 6.64 -9.77
CA GLY A 133 7.58 7.01 -10.47
C GLY A 133 8.57 7.85 -9.64
N GLU A 134 8.24 8.21 -8.40
CA GLU A 134 9.15 8.93 -7.51
C GLU A 134 10.21 7.99 -6.93
N ASP A 135 11.46 8.48 -6.92
CA ASP A 135 12.59 7.87 -6.24
C ASP A 135 12.90 8.68 -4.98
N PHE A 136 12.63 8.10 -3.82
CA PHE A 136 12.90 8.70 -2.53
C PHE A 136 14.29 8.27 -2.02
N LEU A 137 15.13 9.25 -1.69
CA LEU A 137 16.46 9.00 -1.12
C LEU A 137 16.34 8.72 0.38
N LEU A 138 16.49 7.46 0.77
CA LEU A 138 16.46 7.08 2.19
C LEU A 138 17.75 7.51 2.91
N ILE A 139 18.90 7.22 2.29
CA ILE A 139 20.20 7.52 2.87
C ILE A 139 21.28 7.57 1.80
N ASP A 140 22.17 8.55 1.87
CA ASP A 140 23.33 8.73 1.01
C ASP A 140 24.62 8.87 1.84
N TRP A 141 25.56 7.95 1.61
CA TRP A 141 26.88 7.96 2.25
C TRP A 141 27.98 8.50 1.33
N SER A 142 27.64 8.94 0.11
CA SER A 142 28.62 9.39 -0.89
C SER A 142 29.41 10.64 -0.44
N LEU A 143 28.91 11.38 0.56
CA LEU A 143 29.59 12.52 1.16
C LEU A 143 30.83 12.15 2.00
N ASN A 144 30.98 10.87 2.39
CA ASN A 144 32.16 10.40 3.13
C ASN A 144 32.63 9.02 2.62
N PRO A 145 33.67 8.99 1.78
CA PRO A 145 34.19 7.74 1.23
C PRO A 145 34.67 6.72 2.27
N LEU A 146 35.23 7.15 3.40
CA LEU A 146 35.68 6.23 4.46
C LEU A 146 34.50 5.54 5.13
N LEU A 147 33.48 6.32 5.48
CA LEU A 147 32.24 5.81 6.06
C LEU A 147 31.53 4.88 5.08
N MET A 148 31.41 5.32 3.83
CA MET A 148 30.77 4.57 2.75
C MET A 148 31.43 3.20 2.55
N ASN A 149 32.75 3.15 2.42
CA ASN A 149 33.49 1.90 2.26
C ASN A 149 33.34 0.98 3.47
N TYR A 150 33.28 1.54 4.69
CA TYR A 150 33.03 0.76 5.88
C TYR A 150 31.63 0.13 5.86
N ILE A 151 30.60 0.93 5.60
CA ILE A 151 29.20 0.46 5.57
C ILE A 151 29.00 -0.58 4.46
N TYR A 152 29.57 -0.34 3.28
CA TYR A 152 29.45 -1.26 2.14
C TYR A 152 29.99 -2.67 2.46
N LYS A 153 31.02 -2.81 3.31
CA LYS A 153 31.52 -4.13 3.73
C LYS A 153 30.50 -4.94 4.52
N TYR A 154 29.61 -4.27 5.24
CA TYR A 154 28.61 -4.87 6.12
C TYR A 154 27.18 -4.70 5.61
N SER A 155 27.00 -4.26 4.36
CA SER A 155 25.69 -3.94 3.81
C SER A 155 24.76 -5.15 3.68
N ASP A 156 25.31 -6.38 3.62
CA ASP A 156 24.57 -7.64 3.70
C ASP A 156 23.79 -7.81 5.02
N LYS A 157 24.23 -7.14 6.09
CA LYS A 157 23.61 -7.23 7.42
C LYS A 157 22.43 -6.28 7.59
N ILE A 158 22.20 -5.37 6.65
CA ILE A 158 21.12 -4.40 6.72
C ILE A 158 19.85 -5.05 6.18
N SER A 159 18.75 -4.93 6.91
CA SER A 159 17.42 -5.30 6.42
C SER A 159 16.45 -4.17 6.64
N ILE A 160 15.73 -3.81 5.59
CA ILE A 160 14.71 -2.75 5.59
C ILE A 160 13.36 -3.40 5.33
N ARG A 161 12.39 -3.04 6.15
CA ARG A 161 10.98 -3.37 6.01
C ARG A 161 10.18 -2.08 6.03
N ILE A 162 9.32 -1.90 5.04
CA ILE A 162 8.44 -0.75 4.94
C ILE A 162 7.02 -1.24 4.79
N CYS A 163 6.14 -0.73 5.64
CA CYS A 163 4.72 -0.96 5.56
C CYS A 163 4.07 0.31 5.02
N TYR A 164 3.23 0.13 4.02
CA TYR A 164 2.60 1.23 3.31
C TYR A 164 1.18 0.86 2.91
N LYS A 165 0.37 1.89 2.66
CA LYS A 165 -1.01 1.73 2.22
C LYS A 165 -1.33 2.53 0.97
N SER A 166 -2.34 2.10 0.24
CA SER A 166 -2.94 2.89 -0.85
C SER A 166 -3.84 3.97 -0.27
N VAL A 167 -4.28 4.87 -1.16
CA VAL A 167 -5.34 5.85 -0.87
C VAL A 167 -6.68 5.20 -0.48
N PHE A 168 -6.88 3.93 -0.86
CA PHE A 168 -8.08 3.17 -0.54
C PHE A 168 -7.99 2.36 0.77
N GLY A 169 -6.85 2.41 1.45
CA GLY A 169 -6.65 1.79 2.77
C GLY A 169 -6.22 0.32 2.74
N ASP A 170 -5.89 -0.22 1.58
CA ASP A 170 -5.26 -1.55 1.45
C ASP A 170 -3.78 -1.46 1.84
N TYR A 171 -3.22 -2.51 2.45
CA TYR A 171 -1.87 -2.51 3.01
C TYR A 171 -0.94 -3.48 2.29
N TRP A 172 0.32 -3.06 2.14
CA TRP A 172 1.41 -3.87 1.62
C TRP A 172 2.64 -3.71 2.50
N GLU A 173 3.45 -4.77 2.51
CA GLU A 173 4.78 -4.78 3.10
C GLU A 173 5.80 -5.00 2.00
N VAL A 174 6.88 -4.21 2.01
CA VAL A 174 8.07 -4.47 1.21
C VAL A 174 9.24 -4.75 2.14
N VAL A 175 9.94 -5.86 1.91
CA VAL A 175 11.12 -6.25 2.67
C VAL A 175 12.29 -6.43 1.73
N ARG A 176 13.45 -5.88 2.12
CA ARG A 176 14.73 -6.15 1.48
C ARG A 176 15.77 -6.46 2.54
N LYS A 177 16.46 -7.58 2.34
CA LYS A 177 17.62 -7.99 3.14
C LYS A 177 18.86 -7.88 2.26
N GLY A 178 19.87 -7.22 2.79
CA GLY A 178 21.17 -7.04 2.17
C GLY A 178 21.20 -6.06 0.99
N PHE A 179 22.37 -5.44 0.85
CA PHE A 179 22.62 -4.32 -0.06
C PHE A 179 24.04 -4.36 -0.65
N LYS A 180 24.65 -5.54 -0.74
CA LYS A 180 25.98 -5.67 -1.36
C LYS A 180 25.92 -6.09 -2.81
N ASN A 181 24.82 -6.64 -3.29
CA ASN A 181 24.65 -7.03 -4.68
C ASN A 181 23.17 -6.94 -5.12
N ASN A 182 22.95 -7.01 -6.43
CA ASN A 182 21.61 -6.94 -7.01
C ASN A 182 20.86 -8.28 -7.00
N LEU A 183 21.45 -9.35 -6.44
CA LEU A 183 20.81 -10.67 -6.36
C LEU A 183 19.71 -10.65 -5.29
N GLU A 184 19.92 -9.87 -4.24
CA GLU A 184 18.90 -9.59 -3.22
C GLU A 184 17.87 -8.63 -3.81
N LYS A 185 16.62 -9.08 -3.90
CA LYS A 185 15.49 -8.30 -4.41
C LYS A 185 14.54 -7.94 -3.28
N SER A 186 13.86 -6.81 -3.43
CA SER A 186 12.73 -6.47 -2.58
C SER A 186 11.58 -7.45 -2.84
N ILE A 187 11.04 -8.01 -1.76
CA ILE A 187 9.85 -8.87 -1.79
C ILE A 187 8.69 -8.02 -1.28
N THR A 188 7.65 -7.89 -2.11
CA THR A 188 6.42 -7.18 -1.76
C THR A 188 5.33 -8.20 -1.49
N THR A 189 4.60 -8.03 -0.39
CA THR A 189 3.52 -8.93 0.02
C THR A 189 2.32 -8.11 0.45
N GLU A 190 1.14 -8.48 -0.03
CA GLU A 190 -0.13 -7.89 0.42
C GLU A 190 -0.48 -8.44 1.81
N VAL A 191 -0.92 -7.55 2.72
CA VAL A 191 -1.15 -7.92 4.12
C VAL A 191 -2.57 -7.58 4.52
N SER A 192 -3.38 -8.60 4.82
CA SER A 192 -4.73 -8.42 5.37
C SER A 192 -4.64 -8.09 6.86
N ASN A 193 -4.90 -6.82 7.21
CA ASN A 193 -4.79 -6.27 8.57
C ASN A 193 -3.34 -6.15 9.08
N TYR A 194 -2.77 -4.98 8.85
CA TYR A 194 -1.51 -4.61 9.49
C TYR A 194 -1.74 -4.33 10.98
N LYS A 195 -1.19 -5.18 11.86
CA LYS A 195 -0.97 -4.82 13.27
C LYS A 195 0.36 -4.09 13.34
N ALA A 196 0.34 -2.82 13.74
CA ALA A 196 1.53 -2.09 14.13
C ALA A 196 2.31 -2.97 15.11
N SER A 197 3.55 -3.24 14.78
CA SER A 197 4.39 -4.08 15.61
C SER A 197 4.82 -3.29 16.84
N GLU A 198 4.94 -3.93 18.00
CA GLU A 198 5.53 -3.32 19.21
C GLU A 198 7.05 -3.03 19.08
N ASP A 199 7.60 -3.11 17.88
CA ASP A 199 9.02 -2.93 17.63
C ASP A 199 9.37 -1.45 17.43
N ILE A 200 10.65 -1.13 17.60
CA ILE A 200 11.20 0.21 17.41
C ILE A 200 10.99 0.66 15.95
N LEU A 201 10.32 1.82 15.80
CA LEU A 201 10.12 2.49 14.52
C LEU A 201 11.34 3.31 14.13
N PHE A 202 11.66 3.29 12.83
CA PHE A 202 12.63 4.21 12.25
C PHE A 202 11.97 5.57 11.99
N LEU A 203 12.56 6.64 12.52
CA LEU A 203 11.94 7.98 12.57
C LEU A 203 12.54 8.99 11.58
N GLU A 204 13.68 8.66 10.97
CA GLU A 204 14.50 9.57 10.15
C GLU A 204 14.49 9.24 8.66
#